data_AF-A0A959FU81-F1
#
_entry.id   AF-A0A959FU81-F1
#
_cell.length_a   1.000
_cell.length_b   1.000
_cell.length_c   1.000
_cell.angle_alpha   90.00
_cell.angle_beta   90.00
_cell.angle_gamma   90.00
#
_symmetry.space_group_name_H-M   'P 1'
#
loop_
_entity.id
_entity.type
_entity.pdbx_description
1 polymer ?
#
loop_
_entity_poly.entity_id
_entity_poly.type
_entity_poly.pdbx_seq_one_letter_code
_entity_poly.pdbx_strand_id
1 'polypeptide(L)'
;MKLFSEDVDGEWQGTVKRISDQVEATSQTVKIFIAANGNGLKEGMYLRGQISTPPIPNAIEIPRDLLVNNSELYEIIGDTLLELHEVEPVQIRENTAVVRAVHDGQLLLKNLFPNIYSGMKIKVKKAASAQKEESATTPTGGLN
;
A
#
# COMPACT_ATOMS: atom_id res chain seq x y z
N MET A 1 -3.41 -13.23 14.13
CA MET A 1 -4.35 -12.79 13.08
C MET A 1 -5.75 -12.81 13.67
N LYS A 2 -6.69 -12.06 13.11
CA LYS A 2 -8.10 -12.10 13.55
C LYS A 2 -8.90 -13.05 12.66
N LEU A 3 -9.80 -13.82 13.25
CA LEU A 3 -10.70 -14.75 12.57
C LEU A 3 -12.14 -14.38 12.88
N PHE A 4 -12.99 -14.43 11.87
CA PHE A 4 -14.42 -14.07 11.94
C PHE A 4 -15.25 -15.14 11.24
N SER A 5 -16.54 -15.26 11.57
CA SER A 5 -17.50 -16.09 10.84
C SER A 5 -18.60 -15.20 10.26
N GLU A 6 -19.21 -15.62 9.15
CA GLU A 6 -20.39 -14.94 8.58
C GLU A 6 -21.69 -15.40 9.25
N ASP A 7 -21.67 -16.59 9.88
CA ASP A 7 -22.86 -17.21 10.49
C ASP A 7 -23.01 -16.93 11.98
N VAL A 8 -21.89 -16.59 12.65
CA VAL A 8 -21.84 -16.39 14.10
C VAL A 8 -21.00 -15.18 14.43
N ASP A 9 -21.57 -14.27 15.22
CA ASP A 9 -20.85 -13.14 15.77
C ASP A 9 -19.75 -13.62 16.71
N GLY A 10 -18.51 -13.26 16.40
CA GLY A 10 -17.35 -13.60 17.19
C GLY A 10 -16.05 -13.19 16.52
N GLU A 11 -15.07 -12.83 17.34
CA GLU A 11 -13.69 -12.62 16.90
C GLU A 11 -12.80 -13.60 17.66
N TRP A 12 -12.02 -14.38 16.92
CA TRP A 12 -11.06 -15.33 17.50
C TRP A 12 -9.64 -15.00 17.07
N GLN A 13 -8.69 -15.19 17.98
CA GLN A 13 -7.28 -15.03 17.66
C GLN A 13 -6.75 -16.30 16.98
N GLY A 14 -6.29 -16.16 15.75
CA GLY A 14 -5.60 -17.21 15.01
C GLY A 14 -4.07 -17.11 15.16
N THR A 15 -3.42 -18.25 15.38
CA THR A 15 -1.96 -18.39 15.39
C THR A 15 -1.52 -19.34 14.28
N VAL A 16 -0.62 -18.90 13.40
CA VAL A 16 -0.04 -19.77 12.36
C VAL A 16 0.79 -20.87 13.04
N LYS A 17 0.45 -22.13 12.77
CA LYS A 17 1.20 -23.29 13.25
C LYS A 17 2.16 -23.83 12.20
N ARG A 18 1.77 -23.76 10.93
CA ARG A 18 2.57 -24.26 9.82
C ARG A 18 2.20 -23.55 8.54
N ILE A 19 3.21 -23.27 7.72
CA ILE A 19 3.06 -22.88 6.32
C ILE A 19 3.55 -24.08 5.52
N SER A 20 2.79 -24.49 4.51
CA SER A 20 3.19 -25.58 3.61
C SER A 20 4.43 -25.16 2.81
N ASP A 21 5.36 -26.08 2.63
CA ASP A 21 6.52 -25.93 1.74
C ASP A 21 6.13 -26.14 0.26
N GLN A 22 5.06 -26.88 0.02
CA GLN A 22 4.49 -27.09 -1.31
C GLN A 22 3.63 -25.91 -1.76
N VAL A 23 3.94 -25.42 -2.96
CA VAL A 23 3.14 -24.42 -3.70
C VAL A 23 2.20 -25.16 -4.65
N GLU A 24 0.91 -24.82 -4.61
CA GLU A 24 -0.08 -25.35 -5.56
C GLU A 24 0.13 -24.68 -6.92
N ALA A 25 0.77 -25.38 -7.86
CA ALA A 25 1.23 -24.80 -9.13
C ALA A 25 0.11 -24.18 -9.98
N THR A 26 -1.10 -24.74 -9.94
CA THR A 26 -2.25 -24.23 -10.72
C THR A 26 -2.75 -22.89 -10.23
N SER A 27 -2.70 -22.62 -8.93
CA SER A 27 -3.27 -21.40 -8.32
C SER A 27 -2.21 -20.45 -7.77
N GLN A 28 -0.93 -20.85 -7.76
CA GLN A 28 0.17 -20.12 -7.12
C GLN A 28 -0.12 -19.80 -5.64
N THR A 29 -0.86 -20.68 -4.96
CA THR A 29 -1.20 -20.51 -3.54
C THR A 29 -0.37 -21.44 -2.64
N VAL A 30 -0.25 -21.04 -1.38
CA VAL A 30 0.39 -21.84 -0.32
C VAL A 30 -0.62 -22.09 0.79
N LYS A 31 -0.72 -23.34 1.24
CA LYS A 31 -1.61 -23.71 2.35
C LYS A 31 -1.00 -23.27 3.69
N ILE A 32 -1.79 -22.58 4.51
CA ILE A 32 -1.41 -22.15 5.86
C ILE A 32 -2.34 -22.82 6.87
N PHE A 33 -1.77 -23.41 7.90
CA PHE A 33 -2.48 -24.09 8.99
C PHE A 33 -2.50 -23.18 10.21
N ILE A 34 -3.71 -22.80 10.62
CA ILE A 34 -3.94 -21.82 11.68
C ILE A 34 -4.60 -22.55 12.84
N ALA A 35 -4.02 -22.44 14.04
CA ALA A 35 -4.69 -22.83 15.25
C ALA A 35 -5.57 -21.68 15.74
N ALA A 36 -6.81 -22.02 16.09
CA ALA A 36 -7.79 -21.11 16.67
C ALA A 36 -8.46 -21.79 17.85
N ASN A 37 -8.75 -21.02 18.90
CA ASN A 37 -9.51 -21.49 20.05
C ASN A 37 -10.39 -20.36 20.59
N GLY A 38 -11.46 -20.74 21.27
CA GLY A 38 -12.33 -19.80 21.95
C GLY A 38 -13.76 -20.33 22.07
N ASN A 39 -14.56 -19.62 22.86
CA ASN A 39 -15.95 -19.96 23.04
C ASN A 39 -16.73 -19.77 21.71
N GLY A 40 -17.73 -20.60 21.48
CA GLY A 40 -18.56 -20.56 20.27
C GLY A 40 -17.92 -21.12 19.00
N LEU A 41 -16.61 -21.40 19.00
CA LEU A 41 -15.93 -22.01 17.86
C LEU A 41 -16.20 -23.51 17.82
N LYS A 42 -16.66 -24.00 16.67
CA LYS A 42 -17.00 -25.41 16.43
C LYS A 42 -16.23 -25.96 15.24
N GLU A 43 -16.01 -27.26 15.26
CA GLU A 43 -15.44 -27.97 14.13
C GLU A 43 -16.35 -27.86 12.90
N GLY A 44 -15.76 -27.74 11.71
CA GLY A 44 -16.46 -27.57 10.45
C GLY A 44 -16.93 -26.14 10.15
N MET A 45 -16.74 -25.18 11.05
CA MET A 45 -17.07 -23.77 10.79
C MET A 45 -16.16 -23.17 9.72
N TYR A 46 -16.76 -22.38 8.82
CA TYR A 46 -16.02 -21.52 7.90
C TYR A 46 -15.64 -20.22 8.60
N LEU A 47 -14.36 -19.85 8.49
CA LEU A 47 -13.81 -18.64 9.08
C LEU A 47 -13.11 -17.79 8.02
N ARG A 48 -13.28 -16.49 8.12
CA ARG A 48 -12.54 -15.48 7.36
C ARG A 48 -11.39 -14.97 8.23
N GLY A 49 -10.16 -15.12 7.75
CA GLY A 49 -8.97 -14.59 8.41
C GLY A 49 -8.59 -13.21 7.88
N GLN A 50 -8.32 -12.28 8.79
CA GLN A 50 -7.70 -10.99 8.48
C GLN A 50 -6.31 -10.93 9.11
N ILE A 51 -5.31 -10.75 8.25
CA ILE A 51 -3.92 -10.54 8.66
C ILE A 51 -3.57 -9.06 8.50
N SER A 52 -3.11 -8.44 9.58
CA SER A 52 -2.53 -7.10 9.55
C SER A 52 -1.02 -7.26 9.48
N THR A 53 -0.43 -6.84 8.36
CA THR A 53 1.03 -6.75 8.23
C THR A 53 1.50 -5.41 8.79
N PRO A 54 2.65 -5.35 9.47
CA PRO A 54 3.28 -4.08 9.80
C PRO A 54 3.49 -3.21 8.54
N PRO A 55 3.48 -1.87 8.68
CA PRO A 55 3.82 -1.00 7.58
C PRO A 55 5.25 -1.28 7.10
N ILE A 56 5.47 -1.13 5.79
CA ILE A 56 6.79 -1.31 5.18
C ILE A 56 7.54 0.02 5.36
N PRO A 57 8.66 0.06 6.09
CA PRO A 57 9.40 1.29 6.33
C PRO A 57 10.04 1.80 5.04
N ASN A 58 10.14 3.13 4.92
CA ASN A 58 10.77 3.86 3.82
C ASN A 58 10.23 3.45 2.44
N ALA A 59 8.94 3.14 2.37
CA ALA A 59 8.27 2.73 1.15
C ALA A 59 7.05 3.61 0.89
N ILE A 60 6.79 3.84 -0.40
CA ILE A 60 5.62 4.56 -0.86
C ILE A 60 4.78 3.67 -1.78
N GLU A 61 3.47 3.89 -1.79
CA GLU A 61 2.56 3.24 -2.73
C GLU A 61 2.29 4.18 -3.92
N ILE A 62 2.51 3.67 -5.12
CA ILE A 62 2.32 4.39 -6.38
C ILE A 62 1.37 3.63 -7.31
N PRO A 63 0.68 4.31 -8.25
CA PRO A 63 0.04 3.63 -9.37
C PRO A 63 1.07 2.80 -10.15
N ARG A 64 0.71 1.56 -10.48
CA ARG A 64 1.60 0.63 -11.19
C ARG A 64 2.07 1.17 -12.54
N ASP A 65 1.22 1.94 -13.21
CA ASP A 65 1.52 2.54 -14.52
C ASP A 65 2.68 3.53 -14.50
N LEU A 66 3.12 3.98 -13.32
CA LEU A 66 4.31 4.85 -13.18
C LEU A 66 5.63 4.07 -13.18
N LEU A 67 5.58 2.76 -12.94
CA LEU A 67 6.75 1.91 -12.82
C LEU A 67 7.22 1.48 -14.22
N VAL A 68 8.39 1.97 -14.61
CA VAL A 68 9.06 1.64 -15.87
C VAL A 68 9.98 0.44 -15.62
N ASN A 69 10.01 -0.51 -16.56
CA ASN A 69 10.83 -1.73 -16.50
C ASN A 69 10.72 -2.52 -15.17
N ASN A 70 9.60 -2.37 -14.45
CA ASN A 70 9.34 -2.92 -13.12
C ASN A 70 10.27 -2.43 -11.99
N SER A 71 11.19 -1.51 -12.23
CA SER A 71 12.16 -1.06 -11.20
C SER A 71 12.65 0.37 -11.39
N GLU A 72 11.97 1.20 -12.19
CA GLU A 72 12.39 2.57 -12.46
C GLU A 72 11.20 3.53 -12.38
N LEU A 73 11.46 4.76 -11.94
CA LEU A 73 10.48 5.85 -11.93
C LEU A 73 11.04 7.08 -12.63
N TYR A 74 10.14 7.90 -13.19
CA TYR A 74 10.52 9.20 -13.72
C TYR A 74 10.56 10.26 -12.61
N GLU A 75 11.74 10.81 -12.39
CA GLU A 75 12.04 11.89 -11.46
C GLU A 75 12.28 13.21 -12.19
N ILE A 76 11.84 14.31 -11.57
CA ILE A 76 12.07 15.68 -12.02
C ILE A 76 13.27 16.27 -11.29
N ILE A 77 14.38 16.43 -12.00
CA ILE A 77 15.61 17.04 -11.52
C ILE A 77 15.58 18.56 -11.81
N GLY A 78 15.80 19.35 -10.76
CA GLY A 78 15.95 20.81 -10.88
C GLY A 78 14.78 21.50 -11.60
N ASP A 79 13.56 21.02 -11.36
CA ASP A 79 12.29 21.51 -11.93
C ASP A 79 12.15 21.45 -13.46
N THR A 80 13.14 20.89 -14.18
CA THR A 80 13.24 21.05 -15.63
C THR A 80 13.67 19.81 -16.39
N LEU A 81 14.36 18.86 -15.77
CA LEU A 81 14.87 17.67 -16.44
C LEU A 81 14.16 16.44 -15.92
N LEU A 82 13.69 15.58 -16.82
CA LEU A 82 13.14 14.29 -16.47
C LEU A 82 14.21 13.22 -16.57
N GLU A 83 14.37 12.39 -15.54
CA GLU A 83 15.35 11.30 -15.52
C GLU A 83 14.72 10.00 -14.99
N LEU A 84 15.24 8.85 -15.42
CA LEU A 84 14.87 7.56 -14.85
C LEU A 84 15.72 7.29 -13.61
N HIS A 85 15.04 7.03 -12.50
CA HIS A 85 15.63 6.71 -11.22
C HIS A 85 15.27 5.27 -10.84
N GLU A 86 16.27 4.46 -10.50
CA GLU A 86 16.08 3.07 -10.08
C GLU A 86 15.44 3.00 -8.68
N VAL A 87 14.43 2.15 -8.53
CA VAL A 87 13.72 1.92 -7.28
C VAL A 87 13.66 0.43 -6.96
N GLU A 88 13.47 0.12 -5.68
CA GLU A 88 13.34 -1.26 -5.21
C GLU A 88 11.84 -1.60 -5.03
N PRO A 89 11.21 -2.36 -5.95
CA PRO A 89 9.84 -2.81 -5.78
C PRO A 89 9.76 -3.87 -4.67
N VAL A 90 8.99 -3.58 -3.63
CA VAL A 90 8.76 -4.51 -2.50
C VAL A 90 7.50 -5.34 -2.71
N GLN A 91 6.48 -4.76 -3.34
CA GLN A 91 5.23 -5.45 -3.65
C GLN A 91 4.61 -4.85 -4.91
N ILE A 92 4.28 -5.68 -5.89
CA ILE A 92 3.52 -5.28 -7.08
C ILE A 92 2.13 -5.91 -7.01
N ARG A 93 1.10 -5.08 -7.13
CA ARG A 93 -0.31 -5.46 -7.17
C ARG A 93 -0.85 -5.21 -8.58
N GLU A 94 -2.13 -5.48 -8.79
CA GLU A 94 -2.75 -5.29 -10.10
C GLU A 94 -2.67 -3.83 -10.56
N ASN A 95 -3.06 -2.89 -9.69
CA ASN A 95 -3.16 -1.45 -9.99
C ASN A 95 -2.09 -0.58 -9.29
N THR A 96 -1.42 -1.10 -8.27
CA THR A 96 -0.45 -0.34 -7.47
C THR A 96 0.85 -1.09 -7.26
N ALA A 97 1.91 -0.37 -6.92
CA ALA A 97 3.18 -0.92 -6.50
C ALA A 97 3.66 -0.21 -5.23
N VAL A 98 4.24 -0.97 -4.31
CA VAL A 98 4.94 -0.46 -3.13
C VAL A 98 6.43 -0.50 -3.43
N VAL A 99 7.07 0.66 -3.42
CA VAL A 99 8.47 0.84 -3.82
C VAL A 99 9.28 1.55 -2.73
N ARG A 100 10.57 1.22 -2.64
CA ARG A 100 11.57 1.88 -1.80
C ARG A 100 12.57 2.66 -2.65
N ALA A 101 13.55 3.26 -1.99
CA ALA A 101 14.56 4.13 -2.60
C ALA A 101 13.96 5.39 -3.23
N VAL A 102 12.88 5.92 -2.61
CA VAL A 102 12.34 7.24 -2.93
C VAL A 102 12.64 8.15 -1.75
N HIS A 103 13.33 9.26 -2.00
CA HIS A 103 13.74 10.19 -0.96
C HIS A 103 12.68 11.26 -0.69
N ASP A 104 12.62 11.74 0.55
CA ASP A 104 11.75 12.86 0.90
C ASP A 104 12.11 14.11 0.08
N GLY A 105 11.09 14.70 -0.55
CA GLY A 105 11.26 15.86 -1.42
C GLY A 105 11.56 15.54 -2.89
N GLN A 106 11.72 14.25 -3.24
CA GLN A 106 11.86 13.81 -4.62
C GLN A 106 10.57 14.12 -5.41
N LEU A 107 10.70 14.80 -6.55
CA LEU A 107 9.58 15.13 -7.41
C LEU A 107 9.39 14.03 -8.44
N LEU A 108 8.34 13.22 -8.27
CA LEU A 108 7.99 12.16 -9.19
C LEU A 108 6.86 12.58 -10.12
N LEU A 109 6.81 12.00 -11.31
CA LEU A 109 5.65 12.14 -12.17
C LEU A 109 4.43 11.47 -11.56
N LYS A 110 3.29 12.16 -11.60
CA LYS A 110 2.01 11.62 -11.16
C LYS A 110 1.37 10.70 -12.19
N ASN A 111 1.62 10.93 -13.48
CA ASN A 111 1.07 10.19 -14.63
C ASN A 111 2.11 10.15 -15.75
N LEU A 112 2.20 9.01 -16.45
CA LEU A 112 2.95 8.93 -17.70
C LEU A 112 2.11 9.48 -18.86
N PHE A 113 2.77 10.02 -19.88
CA PHE A 113 2.15 10.52 -21.10
C PHE A 113 2.92 10.04 -22.33
N PRO A 114 2.31 10.03 -23.53
CA PRO A 114 2.93 9.48 -24.73
C PRO A 114 4.28 10.13 -25.07
N ASN A 115 5.22 9.33 -25.58
CA ASN A 115 6.55 9.75 -26.02
C ASN A 115 7.43 10.39 -24.93
N ILE A 116 7.19 10.05 -23.66
CA ILE A 116 8.06 10.39 -22.55
C ILE A 116 9.38 9.60 -22.62
N TYR A 117 10.51 10.25 -22.32
CA TYR A 117 11.82 9.60 -22.26
C TYR A 117 12.75 10.36 -21.30
N SER A 118 13.78 9.68 -20.80
CA SER A 118 14.81 10.27 -19.94
C SER A 118 15.61 11.34 -20.70
N GLY A 119 15.88 12.48 -20.07
CA GLY A 119 16.51 13.64 -20.69
C GLY A 119 15.53 14.67 -21.27
N MET A 120 14.22 14.39 -21.23
CA MET A 120 13.20 15.33 -21.71
C MET A 120 13.12 16.56 -20.80
N LYS A 121 13.06 17.75 -21.42
CA LYS A 121 12.83 19.00 -20.69
C LYS A 121 11.34 19.20 -20.40
N ILE A 122 11.00 19.45 -19.16
CA ILE A 122 9.63 19.69 -18.71
C ILE A 122 9.55 21.00 -17.93
N LYS A 123 8.33 21.48 -17.67
CA LYS A 123 8.08 22.63 -16.80
C LYS A 123 6.96 22.30 -15.85
N VAL A 124 7.28 22.25 -14.56
CA VAL A 124 6.29 21.94 -13.52
C VAL A 124 5.36 23.14 -13.35
N LYS A 125 4.05 22.92 -13.52
CA LYS A 125 3.03 23.91 -13.18
C LYS A 125 2.65 23.71 -11.71
N LYS A 126 3.19 24.54 -10.81
CA LYS A 126 2.85 24.49 -9.39
C LYS A 126 1.37 24.80 -9.21
N ALA A 127 0.57 23.79 -8.88
CA ALA A 127 -0.80 24.00 -8.44
C ALA A 127 -0.77 24.49 -6.99
N ALA A 128 -1.49 25.58 -6.69
CA ALA A 128 -1.59 26.13 -5.35
C ALA A 128 -2.20 25.07 -4.40
N SER A 129 -1.51 24.80 -3.31
CA SER A 129 -1.84 23.80 -2.29
C SER A 129 -3.16 24.10 -1.56
N ALA A 130 -4.02 23.09 -1.44
CA ALA A 130 -5.14 23.08 -0.51
C ALA A 130 -4.61 22.93 0.93
N GLN A 131 -4.56 24.05 1.66
CA GLN A 131 -4.56 24.05 3.12
C GLN A 131 -6.01 23.98 3.60
N LYS A 132 -6.35 22.95 4.38
CA LYS A 132 -7.37 23.06 5.42
C LYS A 132 -7.05 22.06 6.53
N GLU A 133 -6.11 22.46 7.38
CA GLU A 133 -6.11 22.05 8.79
C GLU A 133 -7.31 22.73 9.44
N GLU A 134 -8.33 21.97 9.82
CA GLU A 134 -9.44 22.44 10.64
C GLU A 134 -9.08 22.19 12.11
N SER A 135 -8.24 23.08 12.65
CA SER A 135 -8.20 23.36 14.09
C SER A 135 -9.13 24.54 14.34
N ALA A 136 -10.33 24.28 14.84
CA ALA A 136 -11.20 25.31 15.40
C ALA A 136 -11.65 24.89 16.80
N THR A 137 -10.74 25.07 17.76
CA THR A 137 -11.13 25.42 19.13
C THR A 137 -11.59 26.87 19.11
N THR A 138 -12.85 27.16 19.43
CA THR A 138 -13.25 28.50 19.89
C THR A 138 -14.27 28.38 21.02
N PRO A 139 -14.06 29.10 22.14
CA PRO A 139 -14.90 29.06 23.34
C PRO A 139 -16.26 29.69 23.11
N THR A 140 -17.31 29.12 23.69
CA THR A 140 -18.62 29.78 23.81
C THR A 140 -18.73 30.42 25.19
N GLY A 141 -18.55 31.74 25.24
CA GLY A 141 -18.92 32.57 26.36
C GLY A 141 -20.20 33.34 26.05
N GLY A 142 -21.19 33.21 26.93
CA GLY A 142 -21.92 34.34 27.53
C GLY A 142 -23.06 35.03 26.77
N LEU A 143 -24.26 34.86 27.35
CA LEU A 143 -25.33 35.84 27.59
C LEU A 143 -26.18 36.33 26.39
N ASN A 144 -27.41 35.82 26.30
CA ASN A 144 -28.61 36.52 26.82
C ASN A 144 -29.73 35.52 27.07
#